data_AF-A0A317SYC0-F1
#
_entry.id   AF-A0A317SYC0-F1
#
_cell.length_a   1.000
_cell.length_b   1.000
_cell.length_c   1.000
_cell.angle_alpha   90.00
_cell.angle_beta   90.00
_cell.angle_gamma   90.00
#
_symmetry.space_group_name_H-M   'P 1'
#
loop_
_entity.id
_entity.type
_entity.pdbx_description
1 polymer ?
#
loop_
_entity_poly.entity_id
_entity_poly.type
_entity_poly.pdbx_seq_one_letter_code
_entity_poly.pdbx_strand_id
1 'polypeptide(L)'
;MAPKNDTMQKFNEFMIRLNRLLSNPGGIDKVLMTTHYTLALLPPSALSSTRSTRISIPKLTSLISDVRMFMRLWGLIGIYTWGLSTLSASRPSPIEIAQVFANTCFQICENVAYLSSHGIVRIRKKTEGQLWLWSSRFWMAHVALEFVRLFGGGRRGKGWEREVLSNCAYAPLTVHYSVDGGAIGPEAIAACGSVAAVIGLQNEWRKTV
;
A
#
# COMPACT_ATOMS: atom_id res chain seq x y z
N MET A 1 27.45 38.51 -9.23
CA MET A 1 26.55 37.47 -8.69
C MET A 1 27.39 36.26 -8.34
N ALA A 2 27.55 35.92 -7.06
CA ALA A 2 28.27 34.71 -6.68
C ALA A 2 27.50 33.48 -7.19
N PRO A 3 28.18 32.44 -7.73
CA PRO A 3 27.50 31.22 -8.16
C PRO A 3 26.79 30.62 -6.93
N LYS A 4 25.47 30.48 -7.00
CA LYS A 4 24.73 29.70 -6.00
C LYS A 4 25.37 28.32 -5.95
N ASN A 5 25.80 27.89 -4.77
CA ASN A 5 26.38 26.57 -4.55
C ASN A 5 25.34 25.52 -4.98
N ASP A 6 25.56 24.90 -6.15
CA ASP A 6 24.64 23.95 -6.80
C ASP A 6 24.21 22.83 -5.83
N THR A 7 25.11 22.43 -4.93
CA THR A 7 24.84 21.46 -3.85
C THR A 7 23.76 21.95 -2.89
N MET A 8 23.83 23.21 -2.43
CA MET A 8 22.83 23.78 -1.52
C MET A 8 21.49 23.94 -2.22
N GLN A 9 21.48 24.26 -3.52
CA GLN A 9 20.25 24.36 -4.29
C GLN A 9 19.56 22.99 -4.43
N LYS A 10 20.31 21.96 -4.79
CA LYS A 10 19.81 20.57 -4.88
C LYS A 10 19.30 20.06 -3.54
N PHE A 11 20.02 20.34 -2.45
CA PHE A 11 19.57 19.99 -1.11
C PHE A 11 18.26 20.68 -0.73
N ASN A 12 18.15 21.98 -0.99
CA ASN A 12 16.92 22.74 -0.71
C ASN A 12 15.73 22.22 -1.54
N GLU A 13 15.94 21.94 -2.83
CA GLU A 13 14.91 21.35 -3.69
C GLU A 13 14.46 19.98 -3.15
N PHE A 14 15.41 19.13 -2.76
CA PHE A 14 15.10 17.85 -2.13
C PHE A 14 14.26 18.02 -0.85
N MET A 15 14.66 18.93 0.05
CA MET A 15 13.94 19.17 1.30
C MET A 15 12.52 19.70 1.08
N ILE A 16 12.32 20.59 0.09
CA ILE A 16 10.98 21.07 -0.29
C ILE A 16 10.11 19.90 -0.78
N ARG A 17 10.66 19.06 -1.65
CA ARG A 17 9.96 17.89 -2.19
C ARG A 17 9.65 16.86 -1.11
N LEU A 18 10.57 16.63 -0.17
CA LEU A 18 10.37 15.76 0.98
C LEU A 18 9.28 16.29 1.90
N ASN A 19 9.26 17.60 2.17
CA ASN A 19 8.19 18.22 2.95
C ASN A 19 6.82 18.04 2.27
N ARG A 20 6.73 18.28 0.96
CA ARG A 20 5.50 18.05 0.17
C ARG A 20 5.04 16.59 0.26
N LEU A 21 5.96 15.63 0.17
CA LEU A 21 5.66 14.20 0.31
C LEU A 21 5.07 13.89 1.70
N LEU A 22 5.74 14.35 2.76
CA LEU A 22 5.37 14.04 4.15
C LEU A 22 4.19 14.87 4.67
N SER A 23 3.71 15.86 3.92
CA SER A 23 2.54 16.67 4.29
C SER A 23 1.20 16.07 3.83
N ASN A 24 1.22 14.96 3.09
CA ASN A 24 0.01 14.29 2.61
C ASN A 24 -0.08 12.85 3.15
N PRO A 25 -1.24 12.38 3.63
CA PRO A 25 -1.40 11.01 4.15
C PRO A 25 -0.90 9.92 3.20
N GLY A 26 -1.09 10.09 1.89
CA GLY A 26 -0.60 9.14 0.89
C GLY A 26 0.93 9.04 0.83
N GLY A 27 1.63 10.16 0.96
CA GLY A 27 3.11 10.16 0.97
C GLY A 27 3.66 9.57 2.26
N ILE A 28 3.05 9.89 3.41
CA ILE A 28 3.36 9.25 4.69
C ILE A 28 3.18 7.72 4.60
N ASP A 29 2.04 7.24 4.08
CA ASP A 29 1.80 5.80 3.90
C ASP A 29 2.90 5.15 3.06
N LYS A 30 3.32 5.74 1.94
CA LYS A 30 4.37 5.14 1.09
C LYS A 30 5.74 5.15 1.71
N VAL A 31 6.09 6.17 2.49
CA VAL A 31 7.33 6.17 3.29
C VAL A 31 7.29 5.05 4.33
N LEU A 32 6.22 5.00 5.13
CA LEU A 32 6.03 3.97 6.16
C LEU A 32 6.02 2.55 5.57
N MET A 33 5.29 2.35 4.47
CA MET A 33 5.24 1.07 3.74
C MET A 33 6.63 0.65 3.26
N THR A 34 7.40 1.59 2.70
CA THR A 34 8.76 1.31 2.21
C THR A 34 9.68 0.96 3.38
N THR A 35 9.62 1.71 4.49
CA THR A 35 10.39 1.39 5.69
C THR A 35 10.01 0.02 6.25
N HIS A 36 8.72 -0.33 6.31
CA HIS A 36 8.27 -1.63 6.82
C HIS A 36 8.85 -2.79 6.00
N TYR A 37 8.63 -2.80 4.69
CA TYR A 37 9.01 -3.95 3.86
C TYR A 37 10.53 -4.04 3.63
N THR A 38 11.24 -2.91 3.55
CA THR A 38 12.71 -2.94 3.43
C THR A 38 13.38 -3.40 4.71
N LEU A 39 12.84 -3.07 5.89
CA LEU A 39 13.30 -3.64 7.15
C LEU A 39 12.97 -5.13 7.28
N ALA A 40 11.85 -5.59 6.71
CA ALA A 40 11.48 -7.00 6.70
C ALA A 40 12.40 -7.86 5.81
N LEU A 41 13.16 -7.26 4.89
CA LEU A 41 14.20 -7.94 4.10
C LEU A 41 15.50 -8.18 4.85
N LEU A 42 15.68 -7.56 6.03
CA LEU A 42 16.90 -7.72 6.79
C LEU A 42 17.04 -9.17 7.31
N PRO A 43 18.26 -9.74 7.28
CA PRO A 43 18.48 -11.07 7.82
C PRO A 43 18.19 -11.10 9.33
N PRO A 44 17.82 -12.26 9.90
CA PRO A 44 17.55 -12.39 11.34
C PRO A 44 18.68 -11.86 12.23
N SER A 45 19.93 -11.98 11.80
CA SER A 45 21.12 -11.45 12.50
C SER A 45 21.14 -9.92 12.61
N ALA A 46 20.55 -9.21 11.65
CA ALA A 46 20.38 -7.75 11.70
C ALA A 46 19.14 -7.34 12.51
N LEU A 47 18.13 -8.21 12.59
CA LEU A 47 16.92 -7.99 13.41
C LEU A 47 17.18 -8.20 14.91
N SER A 48 18.20 -9.00 15.28
CA SER A 48 18.49 -9.44 16.65
C SER A 48 19.44 -8.54 17.46
N SER A 49 19.57 -7.25 17.12
CA SER A 49 20.48 -6.27 17.74
C SER A 49 21.90 -6.29 17.16
N THR A 50 22.25 -5.23 16.43
CA THR A 50 23.65 -4.76 16.43
C THR A 50 23.98 -4.33 17.86
N ARG A 51 25.11 -4.80 18.39
CA ARG A 51 25.52 -4.65 19.81
C ARG A 51 25.64 -3.19 20.31
N SER A 52 25.45 -2.21 19.42
CA SER A 52 25.63 -0.77 19.66
C SER A 52 24.30 0.01 19.68
N THR A 53 23.19 -0.51 19.13
CA THR A 53 21.88 0.17 19.14
C THR A 53 20.76 -0.79 19.54
N ARG A 54 20.10 -0.51 20.67
CA ARG A 54 19.03 -1.34 21.25
C ARG A 54 17.67 -1.11 20.53
N ILE A 55 17.64 -1.24 19.20
CA ILE A 55 16.42 -1.03 18.39
C ILE A 55 15.80 -2.40 18.04
N SER A 56 14.54 -2.61 18.40
CA SER A 56 13.79 -3.81 18.02
C SER A 56 13.07 -3.59 16.69
N ILE A 57 13.64 -4.09 15.60
CA ILE A 57 13.04 -3.98 14.26
C ILE A 57 11.64 -4.62 14.19
N PRO A 58 11.38 -5.82 14.77
CA PRO A 58 10.04 -6.42 14.73
C PRO A 58 8.96 -5.55 15.40
N LYS A 59 9.29 -4.90 16.52
CA LYS A 59 8.35 -4.00 17.20
C LYS A 59 8.07 -2.75 16.35
N LEU A 60 9.11 -2.21 15.71
CA LEU A 60 8.98 -1.07 14.82
C LEU A 60 8.12 -1.41 13.59
N THR A 61 8.37 -2.53 12.92
CA THR A 61 7.59 -2.94 11.73
C THR A 61 6.14 -3.23 12.08
N SER A 62 5.88 -3.83 13.25
CA SER A 62 4.52 -4.01 13.80
C SER A 62 3.81 -2.67 14.04
N LEU A 63 4.48 -1.72 14.71
CA LEU A 63 3.92 -0.39 14.96
C LEU A 63 3.64 0.38 13.66
N ILE A 64 4.55 0.29 12.68
CA ILE A 64 4.34 0.89 11.36
C ILE A 64 3.10 0.30 10.69
N SER A 65 2.94 -1.03 10.72
CA SER A 65 1.76 -1.69 10.16
C SER A 65 0.48 -1.19 10.82
N ASP A 66 0.48 -1.10 12.14
CA ASP A 66 -0.66 -0.61 12.92
C ASP A 66 -1.04 0.84 12.57
N VAL A 67 -0.07 1.76 12.55
CA VAL A 67 -0.28 3.17 12.17
C VAL A 67 -0.86 3.27 10.75
N ARG A 68 -0.34 2.48 9.81
CA ARG A 68 -0.84 2.48 8.42
C ARG A 68 -2.28 1.97 8.33
N MET A 69 -2.62 0.92 9.08
CA MET A 69 -3.99 0.41 9.17
C MET A 69 -4.93 1.45 9.79
N PHE A 70 -4.50 2.11 10.88
CA PHE A 70 -5.27 3.18 11.52
C PHE A 70 -5.57 4.32 10.56
N MET A 71 -4.54 4.85 9.88
CA MET A 71 -4.70 5.95 8.91
C MET A 71 -5.65 5.60 7.75
N ARG A 72 -5.77 4.32 7.41
CA ARG A 72 -6.59 3.83 6.31
C ARG A 72 -8.09 3.72 6.65
N LEU A 73 -8.48 3.88 7.92
CA LEU A 73 -9.90 3.89 8.33
C LEU A 73 -10.76 4.87 7.52
N TRP A 74 -10.17 5.99 7.08
CA TRP A 74 -10.81 7.02 6.26
C TRP A 74 -10.86 6.69 4.75
N GLY A 75 -10.35 5.53 4.33
CA GLY A 75 -10.23 5.13 2.92
C GLY A 75 -11.57 5.10 2.15
N LEU A 76 -12.68 4.85 2.85
CA LEU A 76 -14.02 4.84 2.24
C LEU A 76 -14.40 6.18 1.60
N ILE A 77 -13.90 7.30 2.13
CA ILE A 77 -14.19 8.63 1.57
C ILE A 77 -13.58 8.74 0.16
N GLY A 78 -12.32 8.33 0.00
CA GLY A 78 -11.64 8.33 -1.29
C GLY A 78 -12.25 7.34 -2.28
N ILE A 79 -12.67 6.16 -1.81
CA ILE A 79 -13.35 5.16 -2.65
C ILE A 79 -14.73 5.66 -3.09
N TYR A 80 -15.47 6.36 -2.22
CA TYR A 80 -16.75 6.95 -2.56
C TYR A 80 -16.63 8.02 -3.65
N THR A 81 -15.67 8.95 -3.51
CA THR A 81 -15.46 9.99 -4.53
C THR A 81 -14.96 9.42 -5.84
N TRP A 82 -14.12 8.38 -5.80
CA TRP A 82 -13.75 7.62 -6.99
C TRP A 82 -14.98 6.99 -7.66
N GLY A 83 -15.82 6.29 -6.91
CA GLY A 83 -17.06 5.71 -7.41
C GLY A 83 -18.01 6.74 -8.04
N LEU A 84 -18.19 7.90 -7.40
CA LEU A 84 -18.98 8.99 -7.95
C LEU A 84 -18.41 9.46 -9.29
N SER A 85 -17.09 9.61 -9.39
CA SER A 85 -16.43 10.02 -10.64
C SER A 85 -16.59 8.98 -11.75
N THR A 86 -16.48 7.68 -11.44
CA THR A 86 -16.65 6.58 -12.38
C THR A 86 -18.08 6.53 -12.92
N LEU A 87 -19.08 6.66 -12.04
CA LEU A 87 -20.49 6.62 -12.40
C LEU A 87 -20.95 7.88 -13.14
N SER A 88 -20.29 9.02 -12.92
CA SER A 88 -20.59 10.28 -13.62
C SER A 88 -19.96 10.38 -15.01
N ALA A 89 -19.08 9.44 -15.39
CA ALA A 89 -18.48 9.42 -16.71
C ALA A 89 -19.54 9.16 -17.80
N SER A 90 -19.39 9.75 -18.99
CA SER A 90 -20.33 9.54 -20.11
C SER A 90 -20.45 8.06 -20.52
N ARG A 91 -19.38 7.28 -20.29
CA ARG A 91 -19.33 5.83 -20.51
C ARG A 91 -18.54 5.17 -19.38
N PRO A 92 -19.19 4.81 -18.27
CA PRO A 92 -18.53 4.17 -17.15
C PRO A 92 -17.90 2.82 -17.55
N SER A 93 -16.65 2.60 -17.18
CA SER A 93 -15.98 1.33 -17.42
C SER A 93 -16.54 0.23 -16.50
N PRO A 94 -17.04 -0.91 -17.02
CA PRO A 94 -17.51 -2.00 -16.17
C PRO A 94 -16.41 -2.55 -15.25
N ILE A 95 -15.16 -2.55 -15.72
CA ILE A 95 -14.00 -2.96 -14.91
C ILE A 95 -13.82 -2.00 -13.74
N GLU A 96 -13.88 -0.70 -14.00
CA GLU A 96 -13.69 0.31 -12.95
C GLU A 96 -14.83 0.30 -11.92
N ILE A 97 -16.08 0.10 -12.36
CA ILE A 97 -17.23 -0.11 -11.47
C ILE A 97 -16.98 -1.33 -10.57
N ALA A 98 -16.54 -2.46 -11.14
CA ALA A 98 -16.23 -3.65 -10.37
C ALA A 98 -15.07 -3.42 -9.38
N GLN A 99 -14.07 -2.62 -9.76
CA GLN A 99 -12.97 -2.26 -8.88
C GLN A 99 -13.43 -1.37 -7.71
N VAL A 100 -14.29 -0.37 -7.97
CA VAL A 100 -14.88 0.47 -6.91
C VAL A 100 -15.67 -0.40 -5.93
N PHE A 101 -16.49 -1.31 -6.44
CA PHE A 101 -17.25 -2.25 -5.61
C PHE A 101 -16.32 -3.12 -4.75
N ALA A 102 -15.33 -3.76 -5.37
CA ALA A 102 -14.35 -4.58 -4.66
C ALA A 102 -13.63 -3.79 -3.55
N ASN A 103 -13.14 -2.59 -3.84
CA ASN A 103 -12.45 -1.75 -2.85
C ASN A 103 -13.39 -1.26 -1.73
N THR A 104 -14.66 -1.03 -2.05
CA THR A 104 -15.67 -0.67 -1.03
C THR A 104 -15.86 -1.82 -0.04
N CYS A 105 -16.07 -3.04 -0.53
CA CYS A 105 -16.19 -4.22 0.31
C CYS A 105 -14.90 -4.52 1.10
N PHE A 106 -13.75 -4.41 0.43
CA PHE A 106 -12.43 -4.49 1.06
C PHE A 106 -12.33 -3.57 2.29
N GLN A 107 -12.61 -2.28 2.09
CA GLN A 107 -12.39 -1.28 3.13
C GLN A 107 -13.38 -1.42 4.29
N ILE A 108 -14.63 -1.80 4.02
CA ILE A 108 -15.61 -2.10 5.08
C ILE A 108 -15.13 -3.28 5.94
N CYS A 109 -14.75 -4.40 5.30
CA CYS A 109 -14.30 -5.58 6.01
C CYS A 109 -13.05 -5.29 6.85
N GLU A 110 -12.06 -4.62 6.26
CA GLU A 110 -10.83 -4.24 6.96
C GLU A 110 -11.09 -3.31 8.14
N ASN A 111 -11.91 -2.27 7.97
CA ASN A 111 -12.19 -1.33 9.05
C ASN A 111 -12.80 -2.04 10.27
N VAL A 112 -13.79 -2.90 10.04
CA VAL A 112 -14.44 -3.64 11.12
C VAL A 112 -13.46 -4.62 11.78
N ALA A 113 -12.66 -5.34 10.97
CA ALA A 113 -11.67 -6.28 11.48
C ALA A 113 -10.60 -5.56 12.34
N TYR A 114 -10.07 -4.44 11.85
CA TYR A 114 -9.08 -3.64 12.55
C TYR A 114 -9.58 -3.06 13.88
N LEU A 115 -10.79 -2.49 13.89
CA LEU A 115 -11.42 -1.99 15.12
C LEU A 115 -11.72 -3.12 16.11
N SER A 116 -12.05 -4.31 15.63
CA SER A 116 -12.22 -5.52 16.46
C SER A 116 -10.90 -6.00 17.06
N SER A 117 -9.81 -5.98 16.28
CA SER A 117 -8.47 -6.34 16.77
C SER A 117 -8.01 -5.43 17.94
N HIS A 118 -8.53 -4.21 18.01
CA HIS A 118 -8.30 -3.25 19.09
C HIS A 118 -9.38 -3.24 20.18
N GLY A 119 -10.36 -4.14 20.13
CA GLY A 119 -11.41 -4.26 21.13
C GLY A 119 -12.47 -3.14 21.11
N ILE A 120 -12.47 -2.28 20.09
CA ILE A 120 -13.45 -1.19 19.91
C ILE A 120 -14.78 -1.77 19.43
N VAL A 121 -14.73 -2.67 18.45
CA VAL A 121 -15.90 -3.41 17.95
C VAL A 121 -15.90 -4.80 18.57
N ARG A 122 -16.98 -5.17 19.25
CA ARG A 122 -17.09 -6.49 19.91
C ARG A 122 -17.70 -7.53 18.98
N ILE A 123 -16.86 -8.27 18.27
CA ILE A 123 -17.26 -9.44 17.47
C ILE A 123 -16.46 -10.69 17.88
N ARG A 124 -16.93 -11.87 17.47
CA ARG A 124 -16.23 -13.13 17.72
C ARG A 124 -14.91 -13.14 16.95
N LYS A 125 -13.83 -13.69 17.53
CA LYS A 125 -12.52 -13.80 16.86
C LYS A 125 -12.55 -14.58 15.55
N LYS A 126 -13.43 -15.58 15.43
CA LYS A 126 -13.68 -16.27 14.15
C LYS A 126 -14.21 -15.31 13.08
N THR A 127 -15.14 -14.42 13.45
CA THR A 127 -15.71 -13.42 12.53
C THR A 127 -14.67 -12.36 12.15
N GLU A 128 -13.86 -11.89 13.10
CA GLU A 128 -12.73 -10.98 12.83
C GLU A 128 -11.76 -11.59 11.80
N GLY A 129 -11.36 -12.86 11.99
CA GLY A 129 -10.50 -13.57 11.03
C GLY A 129 -11.15 -13.71 9.64
N GLN A 130 -12.45 -13.98 9.57
CA GLN A 130 -13.18 -14.03 8.30
C GLN A 130 -13.24 -12.66 7.60
N LEU A 131 -13.39 -11.56 8.35
CA LEU A 131 -13.37 -10.22 7.78
C LEU A 131 -11.99 -9.87 7.20
N TRP A 132 -10.91 -10.23 7.89
CA TRP A 132 -9.55 -10.10 7.34
C TRP A 132 -9.40 -10.89 6.03
N LEU A 133 -9.83 -12.16 6.02
CA LEU A 133 -9.74 -13.03 4.85
C LEU A 133 -10.55 -12.52 3.65
N TRP A 134 -11.81 -12.10 3.88
CA TRP A 134 -12.67 -11.57 2.83
C TRP A 134 -12.20 -10.22 2.33
N SER A 135 -11.68 -9.35 3.20
CA SER A 135 -11.00 -8.13 2.79
C SER A 135 -9.89 -8.45 1.79
N SER A 136 -8.95 -9.34 2.15
CA SER A 136 -7.86 -9.72 1.25
C SER A 136 -8.33 -10.33 -0.08
N ARG A 137 -9.45 -11.07 -0.09
CA ARG A 137 -10.05 -11.60 -1.33
C ARG A 137 -10.61 -10.51 -2.24
N PHE A 138 -11.22 -9.46 -1.68
CA PHE A 138 -11.63 -8.30 -2.46
C PHE A 138 -10.42 -7.53 -3.02
N TRP A 139 -9.33 -7.45 -2.26
CA TRP A 139 -8.08 -6.89 -2.77
C TRP A 139 -7.50 -7.73 -3.92
N MET A 140 -7.51 -9.06 -3.78
CA MET A 140 -7.12 -9.97 -4.86
C MET A 140 -7.99 -9.79 -6.11
N ALA A 141 -9.31 -9.66 -5.94
CA ALA A 141 -10.22 -9.39 -7.06
C ALA A 141 -9.89 -8.06 -7.75
N HIS A 142 -9.56 -7.00 -6.99
CA HIS A 142 -9.13 -5.73 -7.57
C HIS A 142 -7.84 -5.86 -8.38
N VAL A 143 -6.83 -6.60 -7.89
CA VAL A 143 -5.58 -6.83 -8.63
C VAL A 143 -5.81 -7.68 -9.89
N ALA A 144 -6.72 -8.65 -9.85
CA ALA A 144 -7.13 -9.38 -11.05
C ALA A 144 -7.77 -8.45 -12.09
N LEU A 145 -8.68 -7.56 -11.65
CA LEU A 145 -9.29 -6.55 -12.52
C LEU A 145 -8.26 -5.56 -13.09
N GLU A 146 -7.22 -5.21 -12.33
CA GLU A 146 -6.10 -4.41 -12.84
C GLU A 146 -5.37 -5.10 -13.99
N PHE A 147 -5.12 -6.40 -13.92
CA PHE A 147 -4.56 -7.13 -15.05
C PHE A 147 -5.50 -7.14 -16.27
N VAL A 148 -6.81 -7.32 -16.05
CA VAL A 148 -7.80 -7.20 -17.14
C VAL A 148 -7.75 -5.80 -17.76
N ARG A 149 -7.68 -4.73 -16.96
CA ARG A 149 -7.54 -3.35 -17.43
C ARG A 149 -6.25 -3.14 -18.23
N LEU A 150 -5.12 -3.65 -17.73
CA LEU A 150 -3.79 -3.44 -18.32
C LEU A 150 -3.58 -4.23 -19.62
N PHE A 151 -4.23 -5.39 -19.77
CA PHE A 151 -4.08 -6.28 -20.93
C PHE A 151 -5.30 -6.33 -21.87
N GLY A 152 -6.43 -5.72 -21.49
CA GLY A 152 -7.70 -5.76 -22.22
C GLY A 152 -7.78 -4.95 -23.52
N GLY A 153 -6.66 -4.69 -24.19
CA GLY A 153 -6.62 -4.13 -25.55
C GLY A 153 -6.42 -2.61 -25.67
N GLY A 154 -6.18 -1.90 -24.57
CA GLY A 154 -5.85 -0.46 -24.59
C GLY A 154 -4.42 -0.15 -25.08
N ARG A 155 -4.17 1.11 -25.47
CA ARG A 155 -2.80 1.56 -25.78
C ARG A 155 -1.95 1.55 -24.50
N ARG A 156 -0.75 0.96 -24.58
CA ARG A 156 0.25 0.96 -23.50
C ARG A 156 0.88 2.34 -23.40
N GLY A 157 0.39 3.15 -22.47
CA GLY A 157 0.87 4.51 -22.22
C GLY A 157 2.17 4.57 -21.43
N LYS A 158 2.68 5.80 -21.23
CA LYS A 158 3.82 6.04 -20.33
C LYS A 158 3.48 5.56 -18.92
N GLY A 159 4.30 4.67 -18.36
CA GLY A 159 4.11 4.13 -17.02
C GLY A 159 3.42 2.76 -16.97
N TRP A 160 2.93 2.23 -18.11
CA TRP A 160 2.28 0.93 -18.18
C TRP A 160 3.14 -0.20 -17.59
N GLU A 161 4.44 -0.26 -17.92
CA GLU A 161 5.35 -1.29 -17.39
C GLU A 161 5.48 -1.23 -15.86
N ARG A 162 5.45 -0.02 -15.31
CA ARG A 162 5.52 0.19 -13.85
C ARG A 162 4.23 -0.23 -13.17
N GLU A 163 3.07 0.01 -13.79
CA GLU A 163 1.78 -0.47 -13.30
C GLU A 163 1.71 -2.00 -13.34
N VAL A 164 2.18 -2.62 -14.43
CA VAL A 164 2.30 -4.08 -14.54
C VAL A 164 3.22 -4.62 -13.44
N LEU A 165 4.41 -4.07 -13.29
CA LEU A 165 5.37 -4.51 -12.28
C LEU A 165 4.81 -4.36 -10.85
N SER A 166 4.12 -3.25 -10.57
CA SER A 166 3.45 -3.05 -9.28
C SER A 166 2.38 -4.09 -9.02
N ASN A 167 1.54 -4.41 -10.02
CA ASN A 167 0.49 -5.43 -9.87
C ASN A 167 1.08 -6.84 -9.76
N CYS A 168 2.16 -7.15 -10.48
CA CYS A 168 2.90 -8.41 -10.31
C CYS A 168 3.49 -8.55 -8.91
N ALA A 169 3.95 -7.45 -8.29
CA ALA A 169 4.41 -7.45 -6.91
C ALA A 169 3.26 -7.63 -5.91
N TYR A 170 2.09 -7.04 -6.17
CA TYR A 170 0.92 -7.21 -5.29
C TYR A 170 0.25 -8.57 -5.43
N ALA A 171 0.21 -9.18 -6.63
CA ALA A 171 -0.49 -10.43 -6.89
C ALA A 171 -0.17 -11.55 -5.87
N PRO A 172 1.09 -11.93 -5.62
CA PRO A 172 1.40 -12.99 -4.64
C PRO A 172 1.04 -12.60 -3.20
N LEU A 173 1.11 -11.30 -2.85
CA LEU A 173 0.66 -10.81 -1.54
C LEU A 173 -0.84 -10.99 -1.37
N THR A 174 -1.62 -10.62 -2.38
CA THR A 174 -3.09 -10.75 -2.33
C THR A 174 -3.53 -12.20 -2.19
N VAL A 175 -2.84 -13.12 -2.87
CA VAL A 175 -3.07 -14.57 -2.73
C VAL A 175 -2.69 -15.04 -1.33
N HIS A 176 -1.52 -14.63 -0.83
CA HIS A 176 -1.04 -14.99 0.51
C HIS A 176 -2.07 -14.64 1.59
N TYR A 177 -2.60 -13.42 1.60
CA TYR A 177 -3.56 -13.00 2.63
C TYR A 177 -5.00 -13.50 2.39
N SER A 178 -5.30 -14.08 1.22
CA SER A 178 -6.64 -14.58 0.86
C SER A 178 -6.91 -16.05 1.25
N VAL A 179 -5.90 -16.75 1.77
CA VAL A 179 -5.97 -18.16 2.16
C VAL A 179 -5.55 -18.35 3.62
N ASP A 180 -6.23 -19.28 4.31
CA ASP A 180 -5.86 -19.64 5.68
C ASP A 180 -4.45 -20.26 5.70
N GLY A 181 -3.58 -19.75 6.58
CA GLY A 181 -2.19 -20.23 6.71
C GLY A 181 -1.19 -19.57 5.76
N GLY A 182 -1.62 -18.77 4.79
CA GLY A 182 -0.74 -18.09 3.84
C GLY A 182 -0.28 -18.95 2.67
N ALA A 183 0.08 -18.31 1.55
CA ALA A 183 0.48 -19.01 0.31
C ALA A 183 1.98 -18.98 0.01
N ILE A 184 2.71 -18.03 0.59
CA ILE A 184 4.14 -17.78 0.34
C ILE A 184 4.87 -17.48 1.66
N GLY A 185 6.19 -17.73 1.68
CA GLY A 185 7.05 -17.48 2.84
C GLY A 185 7.34 -16.00 3.11
N PRO A 186 7.85 -15.66 4.32
CA PRO A 186 8.10 -14.28 4.75
C PRO A 186 9.08 -13.52 3.87
N GLU A 187 10.07 -14.19 3.28
CA GLU A 187 11.04 -13.59 2.36
C GLU A 187 10.35 -13.09 1.09
N ALA A 188 9.42 -13.89 0.54
CA ALA A 188 8.65 -13.51 -0.64
C ALA A 188 7.69 -12.36 -0.33
N ILE A 189 7.05 -12.36 0.85
CA ILE A 189 6.22 -11.24 1.33
C ILE A 189 7.05 -9.95 1.38
N ALA A 190 8.23 -10.02 2.00
CA ALA A 190 9.12 -8.87 2.14
C ALA A 190 9.62 -8.35 0.78
N ALA A 191 9.99 -9.25 -0.13
CA ALA A 191 10.47 -8.89 -1.47
C ALA A 191 9.37 -8.24 -2.32
N CYS A 192 8.21 -8.91 -2.44
CA CYS A 192 7.07 -8.40 -3.18
C CYS A 192 6.56 -7.08 -2.59
N GLY A 193 6.43 -7.01 -1.27
CA GLY A 193 6.01 -5.79 -0.56
C GLY A 193 6.98 -4.63 -0.77
N SER A 194 8.29 -4.90 -0.78
CA SER A 194 9.31 -3.87 -1.02
C SER A 194 9.23 -3.31 -2.44
N VAL A 195 9.07 -4.16 -3.46
CA VAL A 195 8.92 -3.71 -4.85
C VAL A 195 7.70 -2.82 -5.00
N ALA A 196 6.55 -3.27 -4.48
CA ALA A 196 5.31 -2.49 -4.50
C ALA A 196 5.45 -1.16 -3.73
N ALA A 197 6.11 -1.17 -2.58
CA ALA A 197 6.33 0.01 -1.74
C ALA A 197 7.20 1.05 -2.45
N VAL A 198 8.33 0.62 -3.02
CA VAL A 198 9.27 1.50 -3.74
C VAL A 198 8.60 2.10 -4.97
N ILE A 199 7.86 1.32 -5.76
CA ILE A 199 7.12 1.85 -6.92
C ILE A 199 6.09 2.89 -6.45
N GLY A 200 5.35 2.61 -5.39
CA GLY A 200 4.39 3.54 -4.79
C GLY A 200 5.05 4.83 -4.32
N LEU A 201 6.18 4.74 -3.61
CA LEU A 201 6.95 5.89 -3.13
C LEU A 201 7.47 6.74 -4.29
N GLN A 202 7.99 6.11 -5.36
CA GLN A 202 8.43 6.83 -6.55
C GLN A 202 7.25 7.55 -7.25
N ASN A 203 6.05 6.96 -7.23
CA ASN A 203 4.85 7.59 -7.79
C ASN A 203 4.45 8.83 -7.00
N GLU A 204 4.45 8.76 -5.66
CA GLU A 204 4.18 9.93 -4.82
C GLU A 204 5.30 10.97 -4.94
N TRP A 205 6.57 10.57 -4.99
CA TRP A 205 7.70 11.47 -5.19
C TRP A 205 7.63 12.24 -6.51
N ARG A 206 7.10 11.62 -7.57
CA ARG A 206 6.88 12.30 -8.86
C ARG A 206 5.81 13.38 -8.80
N LYS A 207 4.93 13.37 -7.80
CA LYS A 207 3.90 14.42 -7.60
C LYS A 207 4.41 15.62 -6.82
N THR A 208 5.65 15.59 -6.31
CA THR A 208 6.19 16.65 -5.45
C THR A 208 6.96 17.74 -6.20
N VAL A 209 7.11 17.62 -7.51
CA VAL A 209 7.73 18.66 -8.37
C VAL A 209 6.85 19.90 -8.44
#